data_AF-A0A0M3QJ59-F1
#
_entry.id   AF-A0A0M3QJ59-F1
#
_cell.length_a   1.000
_cell.length_b   1.000
_cell.length_c   1.000
_cell.angle_alpha   90.00
_cell.angle_beta   90.00
_cell.angle_gamma   90.00
#
_symmetry.space_group_name_H-M   'P 1'
#
loop_
_entity.id
_entity.type
_entity.pdbx_description
1 polymer ?
#
loop_
_entity_poly.entity_id
_entity_poly.type
_entity_poly.pdbx_seq_one_letter_code
_entity_poly.pdbx_strand_id
1 'polypeptide(L)'
;MSFVHSSPPPSPAPEPLGVPPFAPLRVSGGAQRLRRALWRQRRTMAAGLAVTAAALAASTARGADVSGGPAQEARGGPGAGAPAAASPAREPRPSTELVSAPVRIADAATVRLLRPGDRVDVIAAADAAVAGSEGAVPAKVVASGVRVTEIPSGSEDSADGGALVVLSVPRATAAELAGAGATSRLVVTVC
;
A
#
# COMPACT_ATOMS: atom_id res chain seq x y z
N MET A 1 68.74 -22.01 -24.62
CA MET A 1 67.72 -21.68 -25.65
C MET A 1 66.71 -20.77 -24.97
N SER A 2 66.85 -19.46 -25.12
CA SER A 2 66.03 -18.48 -24.40
C SER A 2 65.04 -17.85 -25.38
N PHE A 3 63.74 -18.12 -25.19
CA PHE A 3 62.68 -17.53 -26.00
C PHE A 3 62.32 -16.16 -25.44
N VAL A 4 62.64 -15.11 -26.19
CA VAL A 4 62.16 -13.74 -25.90
C VAL A 4 60.74 -13.63 -26.46
N HIS A 5 59.74 -13.63 -25.59
CA HIS A 5 58.36 -13.30 -25.97
C HIS A 5 58.27 -11.79 -26.18
N SER A 6 58.12 -11.37 -27.44
CA SER A 6 57.81 -9.98 -27.80
C SER A 6 56.29 -9.81 -27.73
N SER A 7 55.81 -8.96 -26.83
CA SER A 7 54.37 -8.66 -26.71
C SER A 7 53.99 -7.60 -27.75
N PRO A 8 52.86 -7.75 -28.49
CA PRO A 8 52.44 -6.76 -29.46
C PRO A 8 51.98 -5.46 -28.77
N PRO A 9 52.13 -4.30 -29.43
CA PRO A 9 51.69 -3.02 -28.87
C PRO A 9 50.16 -2.96 -28.77
N PRO A 10 49.61 -2.23 -27.78
CA PRO A 10 48.17 -2.08 -27.62
C PRO A 10 47.56 -1.30 -28.79
N SER A 11 46.39 -1.75 -29.25
CA SER A 11 45.63 -1.09 -30.33
C SER A 11 45.01 0.22 -29.82
N PRO A 12 44.99 1.31 -30.62
CA PRO A 12 44.39 2.56 -30.20
C PRO A 12 42.87 2.44 -30.04
N ALA A 13 42.35 3.13 -29.02
CA ALA A 13 40.91 3.15 -28.75
C ALA A 13 40.16 3.90 -29.86
N PRO A 14 38.97 3.42 -30.28
CA PRO A 14 38.17 4.11 -31.28
C PRO A 14 37.69 5.47 -30.75
N GLU A 15 37.64 6.46 -31.65
CA GLU A 15 37.15 7.81 -31.40
C GLU A 15 35.73 7.77 -30.79
N PRO A 16 35.42 8.57 -29.75
CA PRO A 16 34.09 8.61 -29.17
C PRO A 16 33.09 9.16 -30.19
N LEU A 17 32.26 8.28 -30.75
CA LEU A 17 31.11 8.65 -31.56
C LEU A 17 30.14 9.46 -30.69
N GLY A 18 29.97 10.74 -31.04
CA GLY A 18 29.14 11.69 -30.30
C GLY A 18 27.72 11.16 -30.13
N VAL A 19 27.26 11.14 -28.88
CA VAL A 19 25.88 10.74 -28.55
C VAL A 19 24.94 11.83 -29.08
N PRO A 20 23.92 11.48 -29.89
CA PRO A 20 22.96 12.47 -30.38
C PRO A 20 22.24 13.13 -29.20
N PRO A 21 21.92 14.44 -29.30
CA PRO A 21 21.28 15.18 -28.22
C PRO A 21 19.93 14.56 -27.89
N PHE A 22 19.81 13.98 -26.69
CA PHE A 22 18.57 13.44 -26.17
C PHE A 22 17.79 14.56 -25.48
N ALA A 23 16.66 14.97 -26.07
CA ALA A 23 15.74 15.88 -25.40
C ALA A 23 15.15 15.17 -24.16
N PRO A 24 15.17 15.80 -22.97
CA PRO A 24 14.67 15.17 -21.77
C PRO A 24 13.17 14.88 -21.88
N LEU A 25 12.80 13.62 -21.70
CA LEU A 25 11.41 13.17 -21.65
C LEU A 25 10.71 13.83 -20.46
N ARG A 26 9.82 14.79 -20.73
CA ARG A 26 8.98 15.40 -19.69
C ARG A 26 7.81 14.47 -19.39
N VAL A 27 7.97 13.62 -18.37
CA VAL A 27 6.87 12.83 -17.83
C VAL A 27 5.89 13.78 -17.12
N SER A 28 4.61 13.75 -17.50
CA SER A 28 3.62 14.67 -16.95
C SER A 28 3.30 14.32 -15.49
N GLY A 29 3.85 15.08 -14.54
CA GLY A 29 3.59 14.94 -13.09
C GLY A 29 2.21 15.48 -12.64
N GLY A 30 1.17 15.34 -13.48
CA GLY A 30 -0.15 15.93 -13.24
C GLY A 30 -0.90 15.26 -12.07
N ALA A 31 -0.75 13.94 -11.91
CA ALA A 31 -1.48 13.14 -10.93
C ALA A 31 -1.11 13.51 -9.48
N GLN A 32 0.13 13.91 -9.22
CA GLN A 32 0.61 14.28 -7.88
C GLN A 32 0.00 15.60 -7.39
N ARG A 33 -0.26 16.56 -8.29
CA ARG A 33 -0.91 17.83 -7.94
C ARG A 33 -2.37 17.64 -7.58
N LEU A 34 -3.09 16.77 -8.32
CA LEU A 34 -4.49 16.43 -8.02
C LEU A 34 -4.61 15.72 -6.67
N ARG A 35 -3.71 14.77 -6.37
CA ARG A 35 -3.67 14.05 -5.08
C ARG A 35 -3.50 15.00 -3.88
N ARG A 36 -2.63 16.02 -4.00
CA ARG A 36 -2.41 17.01 -2.92
C ARG A 36 -3.64 17.90 -2.70
N ALA A 37 -4.40 18.23 -3.75
CA ALA A 37 -5.61 19.02 -3.63
C ALA A 37 -6.72 18.26 -2.87
N LEU A 38 -6.96 17.00 -3.24
CA LEU A 38 -7.96 16.15 -2.58
C LEU A 38 -7.62 15.90 -1.09
N TRP A 39 -6.34 15.74 -0.76
CA TRP A 39 -5.90 15.61 0.64
C TRP A 39 -6.13 16.87 1.47
N ARG A 40 -5.96 18.07 0.89
CA ARG A 40 -6.26 19.33 1.59
C ARG A 40 -7.75 19.54 1.80
N GLN A 41 -8.57 19.16 0.83
CA GLN A 41 -10.03 19.30 0.90
C GLN A 41 -10.66 18.42 1.99
N ARG A 42 -10.11 17.23 2.24
CA ARG A 42 -10.55 16.36 3.35
C ARG A 42 -10.26 16.97 4.72
N ARG A 43 -9.17 17.74 4.87
CA ARG A 43 -8.83 18.40 6.14
C ARG A 43 -9.75 19.58 6.45
N THR A 44 -10.18 20.34 5.45
CA THR A 44 -11.10 21.47 5.66
C THR A 44 -12.50 20.99 6.05
N MET A 45 -13.00 19.90 5.45
CA MET A 45 -14.30 19.31 5.84
C MET A 45 -14.30 18.76 7.26
N ALA A 46 -13.22 18.10 7.70
CA ALA A 46 -13.11 17.60 9.07
C ALA A 46 -13.09 18.72 10.11
N ALA A 47 -12.37 19.83 9.83
CA ALA A 47 -12.36 20.99 10.70
C ALA A 47 -13.74 21.66 10.80
N GLY A 48 -14.44 21.80 9.67
CA GLY A 48 -15.82 22.32 9.66
C GLY A 48 -16.77 21.50 10.51
N LEU A 49 -16.74 20.16 10.37
CA LEU A 49 -17.55 19.24 11.18
C LEU A 49 -17.26 19.36 12.67
N ALA A 50 -15.99 19.42 13.07
CA ALA A 50 -15.58 19.56 14.46
C ALA A 50 -16.09 20.86 15.10
N VAL A 51 -16.06 21.97 14.36
CA VAL A 51 -16.58 23.27 14.83
C VAL A 51 -18.10 23.21 15.02
N THR A 52 -18.86 22.60 14.10
CA THR A 52 -20.31 22.39 14.27
C THR A 52 -20.65 21.48 15.45
N ALA A 53 -19.89 20.40 15.69
CA ALA A 53 -20.10 19.52 16.83
C ALA A 53 -19.82 20.23 18.17
N ALA A 54 -18.75 21.03 18.24
CA ALA A 54 -18.42 21.82 19.41
C ALA A 54 -19.48 22.91 19.70
N ALA A 55 -20.00 23.57 18.66
CA ALA A 55 -21.08 24.54 18.81
C ALA A 55 -22.38 23.88 19.32
N LEU A 56 -22.71 22.68 18.82
CA LEU A 56 -23.88 21.93 19.29
C LEU A 56 -23.73 21.53 20.76
N ALA A 57 -22.56 21.02 21.16
CA ALA A 57 -22.28 20.66 22.56
C ALA A 57 -22.30 21.87 23.51
N ALA A 58 -21.80 23.03 23.07
CA ALA A 58 -21.88 24.27 23.84
C ALA A 58 -23.33 24.79 23.95
N SER A 59 -24.17 24.55 22.94
CA SER A 59 -25.58 24.93 22.95
C SER A 59 -26.43 24.06 23.89
N THR A 60 -26.11 22.77 24.01
CA THR A 60 -26.75 21.87 24.99
C THR A 60 -26.32 22.19 26.42
N ALA A 61 -25.10 22.70 26.62
CA ALA A 61 -24.63 23.14 27.93
C ALA A 61 -25.32 24.43 28.40
N ARG A 62 -25.61 25.38 27.49
CA ARG A 62 -26.34 26.63 27.83
C ARG A 62 -27.85 26.44 28.03
N GLY A 63 -28.40 25.30 27.59
CA GLY A 63 -29.80 24.94 27.85
C GLY A 63 -30.06 24.38 29.26
N ALA A 64 -29.01 24.08 30.03
CA ALA A 64 -29.11 23.51 31.37
C ALA A 64 -29.08 24.57 32.50
N ASP A 65 -29.00 25.87 32.16
CA ASP A 65 -28.89 26.98 33.13
C ASP A 65 -30.20 27.79 33.25
N VAL A 66 -31.37 27.15 33.31
CA VAL A 66 -32.57 27.78 33.92
C VAL A 66 -33.45 26.70 34.56
N SER A 67 -33.18 26.39 35.83
CA SER A 67 -34.18 26.10 36.87
C SER A 67 -33.47 25.96 38.21
N GLY A 68 -33.69 26.92 39.10
CA GLY A 68 -32.97 27.07 40.37
C GLY A 68 -33.50 26.22 41.52
N GLY A 69 -32.74 26.25 42.62
CA GLY A 69 -33.16 25.82 43.97
C GLY A 69 -32.16 24.88 44.66
N PRO A 70 -31.57 25.26 45.81
CA PRO A 70 -30.44 24.56 46.43
C PRO A 70 -30.83 23.58 47.56
N ALA A 71 -29.80 22.88 48.05
CA ALA A 71 -29.71 22.04 49.26
C ALA A 71 -30.18 20.58 49.11
N GLN A 72 -29.24 19.62 49.22
CA GLN A 72 -28.95 18.95 50.49
C GLN A 72 -27.90 17.85 50.29
N GLU A 73 -26.83 17.97 51.06
CA GLU A 73 -25.82 16.96 51.35
C GLU A 73 -26.44 15.77 52.10
N ALA A 74 -26.22 14.53 51.65
CA ALA A 74 -25.96 13.37 52.53
C ALA A 74 -25.85 12.03 51.76
N ARG A 75 -24.66 11.42 51.92
CA ARG A 75 -24.37 9.99 52.15
C ARG A 75 -24.88 8.90 51.16
N GLY A 76 -23.89 8.21 50.61
CA GLY A 76 -23.67 6.79 50.95
C GLY A 76 -23.89 5.74 49.85
N GLY A 77 -22.82 4.99 49.55
CA GLY A 77 -22.92 3.60 49.09
C GLY A 77 -22.49 3.29 47.65
N PRO A 78 -21.45 2.45 47.44
CA PRO A 78 -21.01 2.01 46.11
C PRO A 78 -21.70 0.72 45.67
N GLY A 79 -21.89 0.54 44.36
CA GLY A 79 -22.06 -0.79 43.76
C GLY A 79 -22.99 -0.88 42.55
N ALA A 80 -22.42 -1.36 41.45
CA ALA A 80 -23.05 -1.97 40.26
C ALA A 80 -23.85 -1.04 39.33
N GLY A 81 -23.60 -0.93 38.03
CA GLY A 81 -22.76 -1.72 37.15
C GLY A 81 -23.23 -1.47 35.73
N ALA A 82 -22.40 -0.79 34.94
CA ALA A 82 -22.38 -0.94 33.50
C ALA A 82 -20.90 -0.83 33.10
N PRO A 83 -20.27 -1.90 32.60
CA PRO A 83 -18.92 -1.75 32.10
C PRO A 83 -19.04 -0.87 30.86
N ALA A 84 -18.59 0.38 30.96
CA ALA A 84 -18.08 1.05 29.79
C ALA A 84 -16.98 0.12 29.28
N ALA A 85 -17.31 -0.65 28.24
CA ALA A 85 -16.36 -1.50 27.56
C ALA A 85 -15.17 -0.61 27.23
N ALA A 86 -14.12 -0.74 28.04
CA ALA A 86 -12.83 -0.19 27.72
C ALA A 86 -12.50 -0.81 26.38
N SER A 87 -12.70 -0.02 25.31
CA SER A 87 -12.10 -0.33 24.03
C SER A 87 -10.65 -0.63 24.38
N PRO A 88 -10.13 -1.84 24.12
CA PRO A 88 -8.75 -2.13 24.44
C PRO A 88 -7.97 -1.01 23.76
N ALA A 89 -7.27 -0.21 24.56
CA ALA A 89 -6.47 0.88 24.08
C ALA A 89 -5.55 0.24 23.06
N ARG A 90 -5.90 0.41 21.77
CA ARG A 90 -5.21 -0.26 20.69
C ARG A 90 -3.82 0.29 20.76
N GLU A 91 -2.89 -0.52 21.25
CA GLU A 91 -1.48 -0.16 21.27
C GLU A 91 -1.16 0.45 19.90
N PRO A 92 -0.51 1.63 19.87
CA PRO A 92 -0.15 2.25 18.62
C PRO A 92 0.69 1.24 17.84
N ARG A 93 0.08 0.59 16.85
CA ARG A 93 0.82 -0.35 16.01
C ARG A 93 2.00 0.44 15.46
N PRO A 94 3.23 -0.10 15.53
CA PRO A 94 4.38 0.59 14.97
C PRO A 94 4.02 0.97 13.55
N SER A 95 4.10 2.27 13.25
CA SER A 95 3.82 2.80 11.93
C SER A 95 4.93 2.29 11.00
N THR A 96 4.73 1.11 10.45
CA THR A 96 5.66 0.53 9.49
C THR A 96 5.68 1.42 8.27
N GLU A 97 6.88 1.78 7.82
CA GLU A 97 7.04 2.58 6.60
C GLU A 97 6.49 1.77 5.42
N LEU A 98 5.45 2.32 4.79
CA LEU A 98 4.79 1.71 3.64
C LEU A 98 5.45 2.18 2.35
N VAL A 99 5.71 1.24 1.45
CA VAL A 99 6.21 1.48 0.11
C VAL A 99 5.17 1.07 -0.93
N SER A 100 5.28 1.64 -2.13
CA SER A 100 4.51 1.19 -3.29
C SER A 100 5.29 0.11 -4.03
N ALA A 101 4.75 -1.10 -4.07
CA ALA A 101 5.35 -2.25 -4.72
C ALA A 101 4.51 -2.62 -5.97
N PRO A 102 5.05 -2.50 -7.19
CA PRO A 102 4.43 -3.07 -8.37
C PRO A 102 4.56 -4.59 -8.35
N VAL A 103 3.44 -5.30 -8.53
CA VAL A 103 3.35 -6.76 -8.47
C VAL A 103 2.59 -7.25 -9.70
N ARG A 104 3.11 -8.30 -10.35
CA ARG A 104 2.46 -8.95 -11.49
C ARG A 104 1.56 -10.08 -10.99
N ILE A 105 0.28 -9.98 -11.28
CA ILE A 105 -0.75 -10.95 -10.92
C ILE A 105 -1.08 -11.76 -12.15
N ALA A 106 -1.06 -13.08 -12.03
CA ALA A 106 -1.24 -14.01 -13.15
C ALA A 106 -2.65 -13.95 -13.75
N ASP A 107 -3.67 -13.61 -12.94
CA ASP A 107 -5.06 -13.49 -13.40
C ASP A 107 -5.42 -12.03 -13.67
N ALA A 108 -5.31 -11.65 -14.95
CA ALA A 108 -5.70 -10.32 -15.42
C ALA A 108 -7.21 -10.06 -15.31
N ALA A 109 -8.06 -11.09 -15.47
CA ALA A 109 -9.51 -10.93 -15.37
C ALA A 109 -9.92 -10.54 -13.94
N THR A 110 -9.29 -11.14 -12.94
CA THR A 110 -9.47 -10.76 -11.54
C THR A 110 -8.99 -9.33 -11.28
N VAL A 111 -7.84 -8.92 -11.84
CA VAL A 111 -7.32 -7.53 -11.67
C VAL A 111 -8.28 -6.49 -12.25
N ARG A 112 -8.98 -6.78 -13.34
CA ARG A 112 -9.98 -5.88 -13.95
C ARG A 112 -11.18 -5.59 -13.04
N LEU A 113 -11.44 -6.42 -12.03
CA LEU A 113 -12.49 -6.22 -11.05
C LEU A 113 -12.05 -5.33 -9.88
N LEU A 114 -10.74 -5.23 -9.65
CA LEU A 114 -10.19 -4.46 -8.54
C LEU A 114 -10.32 -2.95 -8.78
N ARG A 115 -10.43 -2.22 -7.68
CA ARG A 115 -10.39 -0.76 -7.62
C ARG A 115 -9.24 -0.30 -6.72
N PRO A 116 -8.61 0.84 -7.04
CA PRO A 116 -7.71 1.49 -6.09
C PRO A 116 -8.43 1.76 -4.77
N GLY A 117 -7.87 1.25 -3.66
CA GLY A 117 -8.48 1.28 -2.33
C GLY A 117 -8.90 -0.09 -1.81
N ASP A 118 -9.05 -1.10 -2.68
CA ASP A 118 -9.41 -2.46 -2.28
C ASP A 118 -8.33 -3.08 -1.39
N ARG A 119 -8.75 -4.00 -0.52
CA ARG A 119 -7.86 -4.85 0.25
C ARG A 119 -7.80 -6.22 -0.36
N VAL A 120 -6.59 -6.75 -0.47
CA VAL A 120 -6.37 -8.05 -1.08
C VAL A 120 -5.39 -8.88 -0.26
N ASP A 121 -5.56 -10.19 -0.34
CA ASP A 121 -4.55 -11.16 0.03
C ASP A 121 -3.82 -11.61 -1.24
N VAL A 122 -2.49 -11.63 -1.19
CA VAL A 122 -1.63 -12.08 -2.30
C VAL A 122 -1.13 -13.47 -1.99
N ILE A 123 -1.36 -14.39 -2.92
CA ILE A 123 -1.08 -15.81 -2.78
C ILE A 123 -0.10 -16.22 -3.87
N ALA A 124 1.01 -16.84 -3.48
CA ALA A 124 1.93 -17.49 -4.39
C ALA A 124 1.47 -18.93 -4.63
N ALA A 125 1.19 -19.26 -5.89
CA ALA A 125 0.92 -20.61 -6.35
C ALA A 125 2.06 -21.09 -7.25
N ALA A 126 2.47 -22.35 -7.07
CA ALA A 126 3.43 -22.96 -7.99
C ALA A 126 2.83 -23.10 -9.39
N ASP A 127 3.68 -22.97 -10.41
CA ASP A 127 3.25 -23.14 -11.79
C ASP A 127 2.96 -24.62 -12.08
N ALA A 128 1.68 -24.96 -12.11
CA ALA A 128 1.22 -26.32 -12.36
C ALA A 128 1.63 -26.86 -13.74
N ALA A 129 2.02 -26.00 -14.69
CA ALA A 129 2.50 -26.43 -16.00
C ALA A 129 3.96 -26.90 -15.97
N VAL A 130 4.74 -26.50 -14.97
CA VAL A 130 6.17 -26.81 -14.83
C VAL A 130 6.39 -27.92 -13.80
N ALA A 131 5.53 -28.01 -12.78
CA ALA A 131 5.55 -29.09 -11.81
C ALA A 131 4.82 -30.33 -12.38
N GLY A 132 5.57 -31.30 -12.89
CA GLY A 132 5.05 -32.66 -13.08
C GLY A 132 4.39 -33.14 -11.78
N SER A 133 3.37 -34.00 -11.88
CA SER A 133 2.44 -34.36 -10.78
C SER A 133 3.06 -34.89 -9.48
N GLU A 134 4.37 -35.02 -9.36
CA GLU A 134 5.07 -35.25 -8.10
C GLU A 134 5.59 -33.94 -7.51
N GLY A 135 4.94 -33.47 -6.43
CA GLY A 135 5.45 -32.37 -5.60
C GLY A 135 4.79 -31.02 -5.83
N ALA A 136 3.46 -30.97 -5.92
CA ALA A 136 2.70 -29.72 -5.92
C ALA A 136 3.01 -28.92 -4.64
N VAL A 137 3.78 -27.83 -4.77
CA VAL A 137 4.06 -26.93 -3.66
C VAL A 137 2.74 -26.25 -3.27
N PRO A 138 2.34 -26.31 -1.99
CA PRO A 138 1.09 -25.72 -1.54
C PRO A 138 1.10 -24.21 -1.74
N ALA A 139 -0.05 -23.65 -2.12
CA ALA A 139 -0.22 -22.21 -2.25
C ALA A 139 0.06 -21.52 -0.89
N LYS A 140 0.86 -20.46 -0.92
CA LYS A 140 1.26 -19.70 0.28
C LYS A 140 0.76 -18.27 0.21
N VAL A 141 0.07 -17.81 1.26
CA VAL A 141 -0.24 -16.39 1.42
C VAL A 141 1.06 -15.64 1.72
N VAL A 142 1.43 -14.72 0.85
CA VAL A 142 2.65 -13.90 0.97
C VAL A 142 2.35 -12.58 1.66
N ALA A 143 1.16 -12.03 1.42
CA ALA A 143 0.73 -10.79 2.04
C ALA A 143 -0.77 -10.83 2.29
N SER A 144 -1.22 -10.27 3.42
CA SER A 144 -2.64 -10.23 3.77
C SER A 144 -3.16 -8.82 4.03
N GLY A 145 -4.38 -8.55 3.54
CA GLY A 145 -5.12 -7.30 3.73
C GLY A 145 -4.41 -6.07 3.19
N VAL A 146 -3.53 -6.23 2.19
CA VAL A 146 -2.74 -5.15 1.60
C VAL A 146 -3.60 -4.29 0.68
N ARG A 147 -3.30 -2.99 0.61
CA ARG A 147 -4.12 -2.06 -0.16
C ARG A 147 -3.62 -1.92 -1.59
N VAL A 148 -4.55 -1.99 -2.54
CA VAL A 148 -4.31 -1.60 -3.93
C VAL A 148 -4.20 -0.08 -4.01
N THR A 149 -3.06 0.45 -4.47
CA THR A 149 -2.84 1.89 -4.63
C THR A 149 -3.10 2.38 -6.04
N GLU A 150 -2.83 1.54 -7.03
CA GLU A 150 -2.96 1.84 -8.45
C GLU A 150 -3.04 0.55 -9.27
N ILE A 151 -3.76 0.62 -10.39
CA ILE A 151 -3.84 -0.46 -11.38
C ILE A 151 -3.40 0.15 -12.73
N PRO A 152 -2.13 -0.03 -13.13
CA PRO A 152 -1.61 0.53 -14.37
C PRO A 152 -2.34 -0.02 -15.60
N SER A 153 -2.94 0.86 -16.40
CA SER A 153 -3.59 0.52 -17.66
C SER A 153 -2.53 0.18 -18.73
N GLY A 154 -2.74 -0.89 -19.51
CA GLY A 154 -1.84 -1.27 -20.62
C GLY A 154 -0.73 -2.28 -20.28
N SER A 155 -0.86 -3.01 -19.17
CA SER A 155 0.10 -4.05 -18.76
C SER A 155 -0.31 -5.49 -19.13
N GLU A 156 -1.43 -5.62 -19.85
CA GLU A 156 -2.08 -6.89 -20.24
C GLU A 156 -1.33 -7.61 -21.38
N ASP A 157 -0.40 -6.93 -22.06
CA ASP A 157 0.20 -7.38 -23.33
C ASP A 157 1.51 -8.16 -23.19
N SER A 158 1.79 -8.74 -22.01
CA SER A 158 2.97 -9.62 -21.87
C SER A 158 2.58 -11.08 -22.12
N ALA A 159 3.47 -11.84 -22.75
CA ALA A 159 3.27 -13.24 -23.15
C ALA A 159 2.76 -14.18 -22.03
N ASP A 160 2.99 -13.83 -20.77
CA ASP A 160 2.56 -14.58 -19.58
C ASP A 160 1.11 -14.31 -19.10
N GLY A 161 0.33 -13.45 -19.79
CA GLY A 161 -1.11 -13.29 -19.55
C GLY A 161 -1.56 -12.59 -18.25
N GLY A 162 -0.62 -12.19 -17.39
CA GLY A 162 -0.90 -11.46 -16.15
C GLY A 162 -1.03 -9.93 -16.29
N ALA A 163 -1.49 -9.27 -15.23
CA ALA A 163 -1.68 -7.82 -15.12
C ALA A 163 -0.85 -7.23 -13.97
N LEU A 164 -0.46 -5.95 -14.06
CA LEU A 164 0.25 -5.26 -12.98
C LEU A 164 -0.73 -4.59 -11.99
N VAL A 165 -0.39 -4.68 -10.71
CA VAL A 165 -1.07 -3.97 -9.60
C VAL A 165 -0.01 -3.34 -8.72
N VAL A 166 -0.23 -2.10 -8.26
CA VAL A 166 0.63 -1.45 -7.28
C VAL A 166 0.00 -1.59 -5.90
N LEU A 167 0.76 -2.13 -4.95
CA LEU A 167 0.32 -2.40 -3.58
C LEU A 167 1.05 -1.50 -2.57
N SER A 168 0.33 -1.02 -1.57
CA SER A 168 0.92 -0.37 -0.39
C SER A 168 1.27 -1.41 0.65
N VAL A 169 2.55 -1.69 0.83
CA VAL A 169 3.05 -2.76 1.70
C VAL A 169 4.26 -2.31 2.54
N PRO A 170 4.54 -2.94 3.69
CA PRO A 170 5.80 -2.75 4.38
C PRO A 170 7.00 -3.12 3.50
N ARG A 171 8.15 -2.47 3.72
CA ARG A 171 9.37 -2.72 2.92
C ARG A 171 9.80 -4.20 2.90
N ALA A 172 9.69 -4.90 4.03
CA ALA A 172 10.00 -6.33 4.12
C ALA A 172 9.07 -7.17 3.24
N THR A 173 7.76 -6.93 3.31
CA THR A 173 6.76 -7.62 2.48
C THR A 173 6.96 -7.35 0.98
N ALA A 174 7.41 -6.15 0.60
CA ALA A 174 7.76 -5.88 -0.80
C ALA A 174 8.89 -6.78 -1.31
N ALA A 175 9.90 -7.06 -0.48
CA ALA A 175 10.99 -7.97 -0.83
C ALA A 175 10.50 -9.43 -0.92
N GLU A 176 9.62 -9.85 -0.01
CA GLU A 176 8.99 -11.19 -0.08
C GLU A 176 8.13 -11.36 -1.33
N LEU A 177 7.33 -10.36 -1.70
CA LEU A 177 6.53 -10.37 -2.93
C LEU A 177 7.41 -10.44 -4.18
N ALA A 178 8.53 -9.71 -4.20
CA ALA A 178 9.49 -9.77 -5.31
C ALA A 178 10.13 -11.16 -5.43
N GLY A 179 10.54 -11.76 -4.31
CA GLY A 179 11.09 -13.12 -4.29
C GLY A 179 10.07 -14.19 -4.71
N ALA A 180 8.83 -14.06 -4.23
CA ALA A 180 7.75 -14.97 -4.61
C ALA A 180 7.38 -14.81 -6.09
N GLY A 181 7.28 -13.58 -6.61
CA GLY A 181 6.98 -13.35 -8.02
C GLY A 181 8.08 -13.81 -8.98
N ALA A 182 9.32 -13.99 -8.51
CA ALA A 182 10.43 -14.53 -9.30
C ALA A 182 10.38 -16.06 -9.44
N THR A 183 9.67 -16.76 -8.55
CA THR A 183 9.67 -18.24 -8.49
C THR A 183 8.28 -18.86 -8.57
N SER A 184 7.22 -18.07 -8.44
CA SER A 184 5.83 -18.51 -8.35
C SER A 184 4.90 -17.52 -9.05
N ARG A 185 3.74 -18.03 -9.49
CA ARG A 185 2.68 -17.18 -10.01
C ARG A 185 1.88 -16.59 -8.87
N LEU A 186 1.71 -15.28 -8.88
CA LEU A 186 0.95 -14.57 -7.85
C LEU A 186 -0.50 -14.42 -8.28
N VAL A 187 -1.42 -14.75 -7.38
CA VAL A 187 -2.86 -14.51 -7.52
C VAL A 187 -3.36 -13.69 -6.35
N VAL A 188 -4.55 -13.12 -6.49
CA VAL A 188 -5.14 -12.24 -5.48
C VAL A 188 -6.56 -12.65 -5.15
N THR A 189 -6.96 -12.39 -3.90
CA THR A 189 -8.34 -12.51 -3.43
C THR A 189 -8.71 -11.25 -2.66
N VAL A 190 -9.99 -10.85 -2.70
CA VAL A 190 -10.48 -9.62 -2.05
C VAL A 190 -10.96 -9.93 -0.63
N CYS A 191 -10.63 -9.07 0.34
CA CYS A 191 -10.93 -9.23 1.77
C CYS A 191 -11.90 -8.18 2.31
#